data_AF-A0A0C2CAY5-F1
#
_entry.id   AF-A0A0C2CAY5-F1
#
_cell.length_a   1.000
_cell.length_b   1.000
_cell.length_c   1.000
_cell.angle_alpha   90.00
_cell.angle_beta   90.00
_cell.angle_gamma   90.00
#
_symmetry.space_group_name_H-M   'P 1'
#
loop_
_entity.id
_entity.type
_entity.pdbx_description
1 polymer ?
#
loop_
_entity_poly.entity_id
_entity_poly.type
_entity_poly.pdbx_seq_one_letter_code
_entity_poly.pdbx_strand_id
1 'polypeptide(L)'
;MKRRSPLLGLFLIADVAISVLSMGFYSPSWNMDFDLIFKYLVFVDGYNYFTNPVDFVLLAILRLALIVTAVALITFHYDAVACAMFMPMLGVATFCYSYTLVKFLAFSEDVRMIYYPGVWFSVIWSILAALLFALVWYFVLTAHHFDYQRLVSERFDTASSAQTATDVETAVERTTSSDGEMVSRLTSDCQTMSTTVSTNLNVFLRNGVMLIGALVFMFVMSWRLSLKLSEKTQTTIADANQIAEEVLSTMRTVRSFACERRESDRFEGKLNETLKMNRKKAIAYMGYTWNNEFCDNAILVAVLFYGGHLVMSAYLFVFSRCARERTVLIVAHRLSTIEKADRIAVIHKGLLVQSGNHAELMEVKDGLYYSLVSKQILASKIKGSTD
;
A
#
# COMPACT_ATOMS: atom_id res chain seq x y z
N MET A 1 12.49 30.60 3.70
CA MET A 1 12.77 29.91 2.41
C MET A 1 14.27 29.80 2.04
N LYS A 2 15.14 30.81 2.26
CA LYS A 2 16.56 30.81 1.82
C LYS A 2 17.48 29.65 2.29
N ARG A 3 17.14 28.89 3.34
CA ARG A 3 17.94 27.73 3.81
C ARG A 3 17.47 26.36 3.30
N ARG A 4 16.33 26.30 2.60
CA ARG A 4 15.69 25.03 2.17
C ARG A 4 15.95 24.66 0.70
N SER A 5 16.49 25.59 -0.10
CA SER A 5 16.74 25.41 -1.53
C SER A 5 17.86 24.43 -1.92
N PRO A 6 18.98 24.26 -1.18
CA PRO A 6 20.07 23.42 -1.67
C PRO A 6 19.77 21.92 -1.59
N LEU A 7 19.05 21.48 -0.56
CA LEU A 7 18.64 20.06 -0.40
C LEU A 7 17.67 19.63 -1.51
N LEU A 8 16.74 20.50 -1.87
CA LEU A 8 15.75 20.23 -2.91
C LEU A 8 16.40 20.19 -4.31
N GLY A 9 17.31 21.13 -4.58
CA GLY A 9 18.10 21.12 -5.82
C GLY A 9 19.00 19.89 -5.95
N LEU A 10 19.64 19.46 -4.86
CA LEU A 10 20.49 18.27 -4.84
C LEU A 10 19.68 16.99 -5.08
N PHE A 11 18.48 16.88 -4.48
CA PHE A 11 17.59 15.76 -4.74
C PHE A 11 17.11 15.69 -6.20
N LEU A 12 16.69 16.83 -6.78
CA LEU A 12 16.23 16.90 -8.17
C LEU A 12 17.29 16.47 -9.18
N ILE A 13 18.53 16.94 -8.98
CA ILE A 13 19.65 16.58 -9.86
C ILE A 13 20.01 15.10 -9.68
N ALA A 14 20.05 14.62 -8.45
CA ALA A 14 20.39 13.22 -8.16
C ALA A 14 19.35 12.24 -8.71
N ASP A 15 18.05 12.54 -8.60
CA ASP A 15 16.97 11.63 -9.01
C ASP A 15 17.03 11.30 -10.51
N VAL A 16 17.14 12.34 -11.35
CA VAL A 16 17.25 12.17 -12.81
C VAL A 16 18.61 11.59 -13.20
N ALA A 17 19.71 12.09 -12.61
CA ALA A 17 21.05 11.64 -12.97
C ALA A 17 21.26 10.14 -12.69
N ILE A 18 20.86 9.67 -11.51
CA ILE A 18 21.06 8.26 -11.12
C ILE A 18 20.09 7.36 -11.91
N SER A 19 18.88 7.81 -12.21
CA SER A 19 17.93 7.06 -13.06
C SER A 19 18.46 6.88 -14.48
N VAL A 20 19.04 7.92 -15.09
CA VAL A 20 19.66 7.84 -16.42
C VAL A 20 20.95 7.03 -16.41
N LEU A 21 21.80 7.23 -15.41
CA LEU A 21 23.09 6.54 -15.29
C LEU A 21 22.92 5.03 -15.08
N SER A 22 21.83 4.62 -14.42
CA SER A 22 21.50 3.20 -14.24
C SER A 22 21.29 2.45 -15.57
N MET A 23 20.88 3.14 -16.65
CA MET A 23 20.69 2.54 -17.99
C MET A 23 22.01 2.07 -18.62
N GLY A 24 23.14 2.68 -18.28
CA GLY A 24 24.46 2.33 -18.81
C GLY A 24 24.98 0.97 -18.31
N PHE A 25 24.32 0.39 -17.31
CA PHE A 25 24.68 -0.89 -16.69
C PHE A 25 23.72 -2.05 -17.09
N TYR A 26 22.94 -1.86 -18.16
CA TYR A 26 22.08 -2.91 -18.73
C TYR A 26 22.86 -3.81 -19.70
N SER A 27 24.01 -4.31 -19.25
CA SER A 27 24.85 -5.29 -19.95
C SER A 27 25.32 -6.39 -18.98
N PRO A 28 25.73 -7.57 -19.46
CA PRO A 28 26.26 -8.64 -18.61
C PRO A 28 27.57 -8.27 -17.89
N SER A 29 28.28 -7.25 -18.39
CA SER A 29 29.53 -6.75 -17.83
C SER A 29 29.27 -5.60 -16.85
N TRP A 30 30.15 -5.43 -15.87
CA TRP A 30 30.15 -4.29 -14.97
C TRP A 30 30.67 -2.98 -15.61
N ASN A 31 30.95 -3.00 -16.91
CA ASN A 31 31.40 -1.84 -17.66
C ASN A 31 30.20 -0.98 -18.08
N MET A 32 30.34 0.33 -17.89
CA MET A 32 29.33 1.30 -18.27
C MET A 32 29.43 1.59 -19.78
N ASP A 33 28.38 1.23 -20.53
CA ASP A 33 28.29 1.51 -21.96
C ASP A 33 27.36 2.71 -22.22
N PHE A 34 27.94 3.79 -22.75
CA PHE A 34 27.18 5.01 -23.07
C PHE A 34 26.25 4.84 -24.28
N ASP A 35 26.59 3.95 -25.20
CA ASP A 35 25.76 3.66 -26.38
C ASP A 35 24.41 3.03 -25.99
N LEU A 36 24.37 2.25 -24.91
CA LEU A 36 23.15 1.67 -24.35
C LEU A 36 22.21 2.74 -23.79
N ILE A 37 22.75 3.80 -23.17
CA ILE A 37 21.94 4.92 -22.66
C ILE A 37 21.24 5.62 -23.83
N PHE A 38 21.99 5.95 -24.89
CA PHE A 38 21.41 6.62 -26.06
C PHE A 38 20.38 5.74 -26.77
N LYS A 39 20.68 4.44 -26.91
CA LYS A 39 19.79 3.44 -27.51
C LYS A 39 18.43 3.38 -26.81
N TYR A 40 18.41 3.31 -25.47
CA TYR A 40 17.16 3.26 -24.72
C TYR A 40 16.43 4.60 -24.69
N LEU A 41 17.14 5.73 -24.64
CA LEU A 41 16.53 7.06 -24.54
C LEU A 41 15.92 7.56 -25.86
N VAL A 42 16.47 7.16 -27.00
CA VAL A 42 16.01 7.55 -28.36
C VAL A 42 15.06 6.51 -28.97
N PHE A 43 14.74 5.43 -28.25
CA PHE A 43 13.83 4.36 -28.70
C PHE A 43 14.22 3.72 -30.04
N VAL A 44 15.53 3.57 -30.31
CA VAL A 44 16.06 3.12 -31.61
C VAL A 44 15.54 1.73 -32.02
N ASP A 45 15.30 0.83 -31.05
CA ASP A 45 14.80 -0.54 -31.28
C ASP A 45 13.29 -0.73 -30.97
N GLY A 46 12.56 0.38 -30.75
CA GLY A 46 11.15 0.34 -30.31
C GLY A 46 10.97 0.12 -28.81
N TYR A 47 9.74 0.34 -28.32
CA TYR A 47 9.42 0.20 -26.89
C TYR A 47 8.87 -1.19 -26.54
N ASN A 48 9.58 -1.93 -25.70
CA ASN A 48 9.12 -3.18 -25.10
C ASN A 48 9.10 -3.08 -23.58
N TYR A 49 7.94 -3.40 -22.99
CA TYR A 49 7.73 -3.28 -21.55
C TYR A 49 8.60 -4.25 -20.72
N PHE A 50 8.94 -5.42 -21.25
CA PHE A 50 9.74 -6.42 -20.52
C PHE A 50 11.24 -6.15 -20.55
N THR A 51 11.72 -5.25 -21.41
CA THR A 51 13.15 -5.07 -21.64
C THR A 51 13.65 -3.64 -21.48
N ASN A 52 12.81 -2.65 -21.75
CA ASN A 52 13.27 -1.26 -21.68
C ASN A 52 13.19 -0.67 -20.26
N PRO A 53 14.27 -0.02 -19.79
CA PRO A 53 14.31 0.65 -18.48
C PRO A 53 13.82 2.11 -18.49
N VAL A 54 13.34 2.60 -19.63
CA VAL A 54 12.91 4.00 -19.84
C VAL A 54 11.86 4.46 -18.85
N ASP A 55 11.03 3.54 -18.34
CA ASP A 55 9.98 3.86 -17.39
C ASP A 55 10.50 4.43 -16.07
N PHE A 56 11.69 4.04 -15.62
CA PHE A 56 12.30 4.63 -14.41
C PHE A 56 12.68 6.09 -14.61
N VAL A 57 13.14 6.46 -15.80
CA VAL A 57 13.44 7.84 -16.16
C VAL A 57 12.15 8.64 -16.32
N LEU A 58 11.09 8.04 -16.89
CA LEU A 58 9.76 8.68 -16.94
C LEU A 58 9.21 8.95 -15.53
N LEU A 59 9.35 8.01 -14.60
CA LEU A 59 8.98 8.23 -13.19
C LEU A 59 9.80 9.33 -12.52
N ALA A 60 11.11 9.41 -12.81
CA ALA A 60 11.97 10.48 -12.29
C ALA A 60 11.56 11.86 -12.85
N ILE A 61 11.23 11.95 -14.15
CA ILE A 61 10.73 13.18 -14.78
C ILE A 61 9.38 13.59 -14.18
N LEU A 62 8.48 12.62 -13.95
CA LEU A 62 7.19 12.87 -13.31
C LEU A 62 7.38 13.46 -11.89
N ARG A 63 8.24 12.85 -11.06
CA ARG A 63 8.56 13.37 -9.72
C ARG A 63 9.17 14.77 -9.77
N LEU A 64 10.07 15.01 -10.73
CA LEU A 64 10.68 16.33 -10.95
C LEU A 64 9.62 17.39 -11.29
N ALA A 65 8.72 17.09 -12.22
CA ALA A 65 7.64 18.00 -12.60
C ALA A 65 6.73 18.35 -11.42
N LEU A 66 6.42 17.36 -10.56
CA LEU A 66 5.59 17.57 -9.37
C LEU A 66 6.28 18.44 -8.32
N ILE A 67 7.58 18.22 -8.07
CA ILE A 67 8.36 19.07 -7.16
C ILE A 67 8.47 20.50 -7.69
N VAL A 68 8.73 20.68 -8.99
CA VAL A 68 8.82 22.01 -9.61
C VAL A 68 7.48 22.74 -9.50
N THR A 69 6.37 22.04 -9.76
CA THR A 69 5.01 22.60 -9.61
C THR A 69 4.74 23.02 -8.17
N ALA A 70 5.17 22.21 -7.18
CA ALA A 70 5.03 22.55 -5.76
C ALA A 70 5.84 23.79 -5.37
N VAL A 71 7.09 23.91 -5.85
CA VAL A 71 7.94 25.08 -5.63
C VAL A 71 7.33 26.33 -6.29
N ALA A 72 6.77 26.19 -7.49
CA ALA A 72 6.08 27.28 -8.18
C ALA A 72 4.85 27.76 -7.38
N LEU A 73 3.98 26.84 -6.94
CA LEU A 73 2.78 27.17 -6.15
C LEU A 73 3.12 27.95 -4.87
N ILE A 74 4.18 27.56 -4.16
CA ILE A 74 4.64 28.27 -2.95
C ILE A 74 5.23 29.64 -3.30
N THR A 75 5.94 29.75 -4.44
CA THR A 75 6.50 31.03 -4.91
C THR A 75 5.40 32.04 -5.29
N PHE A 76 4.26 31.55 -5.76
CA PHE A 76 3.07 32.36 -6.07
C PHE A 76 2.10 32.55 -4.87
N HIS A 77 2.54 32.24 -3.63
CA HIS A 77 1.76 32.44 -2.40
C HIS A 77 0.45 31.63 -2.30
N TYR A 78 0.36 30.46 -2.95
CA TYR A 78 -0.78 29.53 -2.83
C TYR A 78 -0.52 28.40 -1.82
N ASP A 79 -0.14 28.75 -0.59
CA ASP A 79 0.26 27.77 0.44
C ASP A 79 -0.85 26.78 0.82
N ALA A 80 -2.12 27.22 0.79
CA ALA A 80 -3.26 26.36 1.09
C ALA A 80 -3.44 25.23 0.05
N VAL A 81 -3.18 25.52 -1.23
CA VAL A 81 -3.31 24.53 -2.31
C VAL A 81 -2.19 23.50 -2.23
N ALA A 82 -0.96 23.94 -1.96
CA ALA A 82 0.18 23.05 -1.77
C ALA A 82 -0.05 22.06 -0.61
N CYS A 83 -0.67 22.51 0.49
CA CYS A 83 -1.05 21.64 1.60
C CYS A 83 -2.17 20.65 1.25
N ALA A 84 -3.21 21.07 0.54
CA ALA A 84 -4.29 20.18 0.08
C ALA A 84 -3.77 19.06 -0.84
N MET A 85 -2.71 19.34 -1.59
CA MET A 85 -2.04 18.37 -2.47
C MET A 85 -1.21 17.31 -1.72
N PHE A 86 -1.10 17.34 -0.39
CA PHE A 86 -0.38 16.33 0.38
C PHE A 86 -0.92 14.90 0.17
N MET A 87 -2.24 14.71 0.33
CA MET A 87 -2.85 13.38 0.24
C MET A 87 -2.76 12.78 -1.18
N PRO A 88 -3.03 13.54 -2.25
CA PRO A 88 -2.76 13.08 -3.62
C PRO A 88 -1.30 12.72 -3.88
N MET A 89 -0.35 13.50 -3.35
CA MET A 89 1.08 13.28 -3.61
C MET A 89 1.65 12.07 -2.87
N LEU A 90 1.15 11.78 -1.67
CA LEU A 90 1.43 10.50 -1.01
C LEU A 90 0.93 9.33 -1.87
N GLY A 91 -0.23 9.48 -2.51
CA GLY A 91 -0.76 8.52 -3.49
C GLY A 91 0.14 8.35 -4.72
N VAL A 92 0.74 9.43 -5.23
CA VAL A 92 1.71 9.35 -6.33
C VAL A 92 3.00 8.64 -5.89
N ALA A 93 3.47 8.87 -4.66
CA ALA A 93 4.65 8.20 -4.13
C ALA A 93 4.42 6.69 -3.96
N THR A 94 3.26 6.28 -3.42
CA THR A 94 2.90 4.86 -3.32
C THR A 94 2.68 4.22 -4.68
N PHE A 95 2.14 4.96 -5.66
CA PHE A 95 2.07 4.51 -7.05
C PHE A 95 3.47 4.28 -7.65
N CYS A 96 4.42 5.19 -7.47
CA CYS A 96 5.79 5.02 -7.96
C CYS A 96 6.47 3.79 -7.35
N TYR A 97 6.26 3.57 -6.05
CA TYR A 97 6.76 2.39 -5.35
C TYR A 97 6.12 1.10 -5.91
N SER A 98 4.80 1.08 -6.05
CA SER A 98 4.05 -0.06 -6.59
C SER A 98 4.46 -0.37 -8.04
N TYR A 99 4.56 0.64 -8.90
CA TYR A 99 5.00 0.49 -10.28
C TYR A 99 6.42 -0.09 -10.37
N THR A 100 7.33 0.34 -9.50
CA THR A 100 8.69 -0.19 -9.44
C THR A 100 8.70 -1.71 -9.18
N LEU A 101 7.82 -2.21 -8.30
CA LEU A 101 7.68 -3.64 -8.05
C LEU A 101 7.09 -4.39 -9.25
N VAL A 102 6.08 -3.82 -9.91
CA VAL A 102 5.47 -4.41 -11.12
C VAL A 102 6.50 -4.50 -12.25
N LYS A 103 7.30 -3.45 -12.42
CA LYS A 103 8.35 -3.39 -13.45
C LYS A 103 9.48 -4.37 -13.15
N PHE A 104 9.86 -4.54 -11.88
CA PHE A 104 10.82 -5.57 -11.47
C PHE A 104 10.28 -6.99 -11.76
N LEU A 105 9.00 -7.23 -11.52
CA LEU A 105 8.35 -8.49 -11.88
C LEU A 105 8.37 -8.72 -13.40
N ALA A 106 8.14 -7.68 -14.18
CA ALA A 106 8.21 -7.76 -15.65
C ALA A 106 9.62 -8.12 -16.13
N PHE A 107 10.66 -7.56 -15.51
CA PHE A 107 12.04 -7.96 -15.82
C PHE A 107 12.36 -9.39 -15.41
N SER A 108 11.63 -9.95 -14.43
CA SER A 108 11.82 -11.34 -14.04
C SER A 108 11.33 -12.34 -15.10
N GLU A 109 10.54 -11.89 -16.08
CA GLU A 109 10.05 -12.73 -17.17
C GLU A 109 11.12 -13.00 -18.26
N ASP A 110 12.14 -12.14 -18.41
CA ASP A 110 13.33 -12.44 -19.21
C ASP A 110 14.51 -12.77 -18.28
N VAL A 111 14.85 -14.06 -18.22
CA VAL A 111 15.90 -14.63 -17.35
C VAL A 111 17.24 -13.90 -17.49
N ARG A 112 17.54 -13.33 -18.67
CA ARG A 112 18.80 -12.61 -18.92
C ARG A 112 18.87 -11.27 -18.20
N MET A 113 17.74 -10.61 -17.96
CA MET A 113 17.69 -9.28 -17.37
C MET A 113 17.99 -9.26 -15.88
N ILE A 114 17.60 -10.31 -15.14
CA ILE A 114 17.86 -10.41 -13.70
C ILE A 114 19.37 -10.38 -13.38
N TYR A 115 20.20 -10.88 -14.29
CA TYR A 115 21.65 -10.90 -14.13
C TYR A 115 22.33 -9.56 -14.43
N TYR A 116 21.62 -8.58 -15.01
CA TYR A 116 22.19 -7.28 -15.30
C TYR A 116 22.25 -6.41 -14.04
N PRO A 117 23.42 -5.85 -13.68
CA PRO A 117 23.56 -5.02 -12.48
C PRO A 117 22.72 -3.75 -12.56
N GLY A 118 22.49 -3.20 -13.76
CA GLY A 118 21.69 -1.99 -13.97
C GLY A 118 20.23 -2.12 -13.52
N VAL A 119 19.63 -3.31 -13.61
CA VAL A 119 18.26 -3.58 -13.14
C VAL A 119 18.17 -3.33 -11.64
N TRP A 120 19.07 -3.93 -10.87
CA TRP A 120 19.11 -3.76 -9.42
C TRP A 120 19.38 -2.31 -9.01
N PHE A 121 20.30 -1.62 -9.68
CA PHE A 121 20.55 -0.20 -9.41
C PHE A 121 19.31 0.66 -9.66
N SER A 122 18.60 0.46 -10.77
CA SER A 122 17.39 1.22 -11.09
C SER A 122 16.24 0.96 -10.11
N VAL A 123 16.04 -0.29 -9.68
CA VAL A 123 14.96 -0.67 -8.75
C VAL A 123 15.23 -0.14 -7.35
N ILE A 124 16.44 -0.34 -6.83
CA ILE A 124 16.85 0.16 -5.51
C ILE A 124 16.75 1.68 -5.47
N TRP A 125 17.27 2.36 -6.51
CA TRP A 125 17.21 3.81 -6.58
C TRP A 125 15.78 4.32 -6.69
N SER A 126 14.92 3.71 -7.53
CA SER A 126 13.53 4.16 -7.70
C SER A 126 12.70 4.03 -6.42
N ILE A 127 12.91 2.95 -5.64
CA ILE A 127 12.28 2.78 -4.32
C ILE A 127 12.75 3.88 -3.35
N LEU A 128 14.07 4.11 -3.30
CA LEU A 128 14.66 5.12 -2.41
C LEU A 128 14.24 6.54 -2.81
N ALA A 129 14.15 6.84 -4.10
CA ALA A 129 13.70 8.11 -4.64
C ALA A 129 12.22 8.37 -4.34
N ALA A 130 11.35 7.35 -4.40
CA ALA A 130 9.93 7.48 -4.01
C ALA A 130 9.77 7.82 -2.52
N LEU A 131 10.58 7.19 -1.65
CA LEU A 131 10.60 7.48 -0.21
C LEU A 131 11.12 8.90 0.06
N LEU A 132 12.25 9.28 -0.55
CA LEU A 132 12.82 10.61 -0.42
C LEU A 132 11.88 11.69 -0.95
N PHE A 133 11.19 11.46 -2.07
CA PHE A 133 10.17 12.36 -2.60
C PHE A 133 9.06 12.64 -1.57
N ALA A 134 8.52 11.59 -0.94
CA ALA A 134 7.50 11.74 0.10
C ALA A 134 8.02 12.49 1.33
N LEU A 135 9.26 12.22 1.77
CA LEU A 135 9.90 12.93 2.88
C LEU A 135 10.15 14.40 2.56
N VAL A 136 10.65 14.71 1.38
CA VAL A 136 10.87 16.10 0.91
C VAL A 136 9.54 16.84 0.87
N TRP A 137 8.49 16.21 0.34
CA TRP A 137 7.15 16.78 0.32
C TRP A 137 6.63 17.09 1.74
N TYR A 138 6.73 16.14 2.66
CA TYR A 138 6.25 16.32 4.03
C TYR A 138 7.07 17.35 4.81
N PHE A 139 8.39 17.17 4.91
CA PHE A 139 9.24 17.96 5.81
C PHE A 139 9.63 19.33 5.25
N VAL A 140 9.82 19.44 3.93
CA VAL A 140 10.37 20.67 3.32
C VAL A 140 9.25 21.58 2.84
N LEU A 141 8.23 21.01 2.18
CA LEU A 141 7.14 21.75 1.53
C LEU A 141 5.93 21.99 2.46
N THR A 142 5.52 21.00 3.28
CA THR A 142 4.24 21.05 4.02
C THR A 142 4.39 21.40 5.52
N ALA A 143 5.59 21.73 6.00
CA ALA A 143 5.83 21.96 7.43
C ALA A 143 5.24 23.29 7.95
N HIS A 144 3.94 23.29 8.31
CA HIS A 144 3.33 24.16 9.33
C HIS A 144 2.02 23.56 9.90
N HIS A 145 1.63 24.03 11.10
CA HIS A 145 0.60 23.47 12.02
C HIS A 145 -0.63 22.82 11.38
N PHE A 146 -0.86 21.57 11.78
CA PHE A 146 -1.96 20.71 11.38
C PHE A 146 -3.25 21.10 12.12
N ASP A 147 -4.19 21.74 11.43
CA ASP A 147 -5.49 22.12 11.98
C ASP A 147 -6.56 21.08 11.61
N TYR A 148 -6.89 20.23 12.58
CA TYR A 148 -7.71 19.02 12.42
C TYR A 148 -9.17 19.33 12.02
N GLN A 149 -9.65 20.56 12.26
CA GLN A 149 -11.06 20.94 12.04
C GLN A 149 -11.47 21.05 10.57
N ARG A 150 -10.54 21.33 9.64
CA ARG A 150 -10.87 21.60 8.23
C ARG A 150 -11.11 20.33 7.39
N LEU A 151 -10.48 19.22 7.77
CA LEU A 151 -10.64 17.92 7.08
C LEU A 151 -12.00 17.26 7.38
N VAL A 152 -12.65 17.65 8.49
CA VAL A 152 -13.98 17.14 8.87
C VAL A 152 -15.09 17.92 8.16
N SER A 153 -14.90 19.21 7.86
CA SER A 153 -15.90 20.03 7.15
C SER A 153 -16.00 19.69 5.65
N GLU A 154 -14.87 19.51 4.95
CA GLU A 154 -14.89 19.21 3.49
C GLU A 154 -15.51 17.83 3.16
N ARG A 155 -15.41 16.85 4.07
CA ARG A 155 -16.04 15.54 3.89
C ARG A 155 -17.56 15.58 4.09
N PHE A 156 -18.06 16.52 4.89
CA PHE A 156 -19.49 16.73 5.12
C PHE A 156 -20.15 17.44 3.91
N ASP A 157 -19.45 18.37 3.26
CA ASP A 157 -19.98 19.14 2.13
C ASP A 157 -20.05 18.30 0.82
N THR A 158 -19.12 17.36 0.64
CA THR A 158 -19.09 16.45 -0.53
C THR A 158 -20.13 15.34 -0.41
N ALA A 159 -20.48 14.92 0.82
CA ALA A 159 -21.52 13.93 1.07
C ALA A 159 -22.93 14.52 0.86
N SER A 160 -23.13 15.81 1.14
CA SER A 160 -24.44 16.46 1.01
C SER A 160 -24.80 16.84 -0.44
N SER A 161 -23.82 17.05 -1.32
CA SER A 161 -24.02 17.45 -2.72
C SER A 161 -24.21 16.27 -3.69
N ALA A 162 -23.74 15.07 -3.33
CA ALA A 162 -23.96 13.85 -4.10
C ALA A 162 -25.37 13.23 -3.90
N GLN A 163 -26.11 13.69 -2.89
CA GLN A 163 -27.40 13.11 -2.51
C GLN A 163 -28.61 13.78 -3.20
N THR A 164 -28.43 14.97 -3.80
CA THR A 164 -29.53 15.74 -4.41
C THR A 164 -29.71 15.46 -5.91
N ALA A 165 -28.76 14.80 -6.56
CA ALA A 165 -28.82 14.46 -8.00
C ALA A 165 -29.51 13.12 -8.27
N THR A 166 -29.59 12.23 -7.28
CA THR A 166 -30.09 10.86 -7.40
C THR A 166 -31.61 10.72 -7.16
N ASP A 167 -32.27 11.77 -6.67
CA ASP A 167 -33.69 11.75 -6.29
C ASP A 167 -34.66 12.07 -7.45
N VAL A 168 -34.15 12.52 -8.61
CA VAL A 168 -34.99 12.89 -9.77
C VAL A 168 -35.04 11.78 -10.83
N GLU A 169 -34.00 10.94 -10.93
CA GLU A 169 -33.93 9.85 -11.91
C GLU A 169 -34.72 8.59 -11.47
N THR A 170 -34.99 8.47 -10.16
CA THR A 170 -35.64 7.30 -9.55
C THR A 170 -37.18 7.35 -9.53
N ALA A 171 -37.79 8.40 -10.10
CA ALA A 171 -39.25 8.57 -10.11
C ALA A 171 -39.96 8.07 -11.40
N VAL A 172 -39.23 7.77 -12.48
CA VAL A 172 -39.85 7.43 -13.78
C VAL A 172 -39.92 5.92 -14.05
N GLU A 173 -39.16 5.08 -13.32
CA GLU A 173 -39.00 3.65 -13.66
C GLU A 173 -39.75 2.68 -12.72
N ARG A 174 -40.82 3.13 -12.06
CA ARG A 174 -41.57 2.33 -11.06
C ARG A 174 -42.92 1.76 -11.54
N THR A 175 -43.23 1.75 -12.83
CA THR A 175 -44.56 1.27 -13.30
C THR A 175 -44.58 -0.02 -14.11
N THR A 176 -43.47 -0.72 -14.33
CA THR A 176 -43.50 -1.95 -15.16
C THR A 176 -42.47 -3.03 -14.77
N SER A 177 -42.63 -3.76 -13.65
CA SER A 177 -42.16 -5.18 -13.52
C SER A 177 -42.34 -5.78 -12.11
N SER A 178 -43.58 -6.05 -11.69
CA SER A 178 -43.89 -6.57 -10.34
C SER A 178 -43.22 -7.91 -9.96
N ASP A 179 -42.98 -8.83 -10.90
CA ASP A 179 -42.47 -10.17 -10.57
C ASP A 179 -40.93 -10.29 -10.64
N GLY A 180 -40.29 -9.51 -11.52
CA GLY A 180 -38.83 -9.39 -11.59
C GLY A 180 -38.26 -8.53 -10.46
N GLU A 181 -39.02 -7.55 -9.99
CA GLU A 181 -38.64 -6.68 -8.87
C GLU A 181 -38.52 -7.47 -7.56
N MET A 182 -39.42 -8.42 -7.28
CA MET A 182 -39.33 -9.23 -6.05
C MET A 182 -38.07 -10.11 -6.03
N VAL A 183 -37.73 -10.78 -7.14
CA VAL A 183 -36.52 -11.60 -7.23
C VAL A 183 -35.26 -10.72 -7.18
N SER A 184 -35.29 -9.56 -7.83
CA SER A 184 -34.21 -8.57 -7.78
C SER A 184 -34.01 -8.03 -6.36
N ARG A 185 -35.08 -7.70 -5.64
CA ARG A 185 -35.02 -7.20 -4.26
C ARG A 185 -34.57 -8.28 -3.29
N LEU A 186 -35.08 -9.51 -3.38
CA LEU A 186 -34.59 -10.63 -2.58
C LEU A 186 -33.10 -10.91 -2.84
N THR A 187 -32.66 -10.83 -4.10
CA THR A 187 -31.25 -11.02 -4.46
C THR A 187 -30.40 -9.88 -3.92
N SER A 188 -30.83 -8.64 -4.10
CA SER A 188 -30.16 -7.43 -3.59
C SER A 188 -30.08 -7.42 -2.07
N ASP A 189 -31.15 -7.80 -1.39
CA ASP A 189 -31.22 -7.87 0.07
C ASP A 189 -30.34 -9.00 0.59
N CYS A 190 -30.35 -10.18 -0.03
CA CYS A 190 -29.42 -11.26 0.30
C CYS A 190 -27.95 -10.85 0.07
N GLN A 191 -27.66 -10.14 -1.03
CA GLN A 191 -26.32 -9.64 -1.34
C GLN A 191 -25.86 -8.63 -0.29
N THR A 192 -26.72 -7.63 -0.01
CA THR A 192 -26.44 -6.56 0.95
C THR A 192 -26.31 -7.12 2.37
N MET A 193 -27.16 -8.07 2.76
CA MET A 193 -27.07 -8.74 4.05
C MET A 193 -25.80 -9.60 4.14
N SER A 194 -25.42 -10.32 3.09
CA SER A 194 -24.18 -11.10 3.03
C SER A 194 -22.93 -10.22 3.14
N THR A 195 -22.89 -9.11 2.41
CA THR A 195 -21.76 -8.17 2.47
C THR A 195 -21.72 -7.47 3.83
N THR A 196 -22.85 -6.96 4.32
CA THR A 196 -22.95 -6.27 5.62
C THR A 196 -22.53 -7.18 6.76
N VAL A 197 -23.02 -8.42 6.80
CA VAL A 197 -22.65 -9.39 7.85
C VAL A 197 -21.18 -9.77 7.72
N SER A 198 -20.67 -10.06 6.53
CA SER A 198 -19.27 -10.49 6.39
C SER A 198 -18.26 -9.38 6.69
N THR A 199 -18.51 -8.14 6.25
CA THR A 199 -17.58 -7.02 6.49
C THR A 199 -17.72 -6.45 7.89
N ASN A 200 -18.94 -6.21 8.39
CA ASN A 200 -19.11 -5.58 9.69
C ASN A 200 -18.77 -6.54 10.84
N LEU A 201 -19.04 -7.84 10.71
CA LEU A 201 -18.64 -8.80 11.73
C LEU A 201 -17.11 -8.92 11.81
N ASN A 202 -16.42 -8.90 10.66
CA ASN A 202 -14.96 -8.89 10.61
C ASN A 202 -14.39 -7.62 11.26
N VAL A 203 -14.90 -6.44 10.88
CA VAL A 203 -14.48 -5.16 11.47
C VAL A 203 -14.74 -5.14 12.98
N PHE A 204 -15.90 -5.63 13.42
CA PHE A 204 -16.26 -5.71 14.84
C PHE A 204 -15.32 -6.63 15.62
N LEU A 205 -15.05 -7.84 15.11
CA LEU A 205 -14.14 -8.80 15.75
C LEU A 205 -12.71 -8.26 15.81
N ARG A 206 -12.21 -7.69 14.70
CA ARG A 206 -10.87 -7.07 14.65
C ARG A 206 -10.75 -5.93 15.66
N ASN A 207 -11.71 -5.01 15.68
CA ASN A 207 -11.73 -3.90 16.63
C ASN A 207 -11.85 -4.38 18.08
N GLY A 208 -12.59 -5.46 18.33
CA GLY A 208 -12.68 -6.08 19.65
C GLY A 208 -11.35 -6.64 20.14
N VAL A 209 -10.63 -7.37 19.29
CA VAL A 209 -9.31 -7.92 19.62
C VAL A 209 -8.28 -6.80 19.82
N MET A 210 -8.29 -5.76 18.96
CA MET A 210 -7.44 -4.58 19.16
C MET A 210 -7.73 -3.87 20.46
N LEU A 211 -8.99 -3.71 20.83
CA LEU A 211 -9.37 -3.04 22.08
C LEU A 211 -8.84 -3.82 23.29
N ILE A 212 -8.94 -5.16 23.27
CA ILE A 212 -8.37 -6.01 24.31
C ILE A 212 -6.83 -5.91 24.32
N GLY A 213 -6.18 -5.96 23.15
CA GLY A 213 -4.72 -5.83 23.02
C GLY A 213 -4.22 -4.48 23.54
N ALA A 214 -4.89 -3.39 23.16
CA ALA A 214 -4.61 -2.04 23.63
C ALA A 214 -4.81 -1.91 25.13
N LEU A 215 -5.88 -2.48 25.69
CA LEU A 215 -6.11 -2.48 27.14
C LEU A 215 -5.04 -3.27 27.90
N VAL A 216 -4.66 -4.46 27.41
CA VAL A 216 -3.58 -5.26 28.01
C VAL A 216 -2.25 -4.51 27.94
N PHE A 217 -1.91 -3.94 26.79
CA PHE A 217 -0.72 -3.12 26.64
C PHE A 217 -0.75 -1.91 27.58
N MET A 218 -1.90 -1.25 27.71
CA MET A 218 -2.11 -0.10 28.59
C MET A 218 -1.99 -0.48 30.08
N PHE A 219 -2.42 -1.68 30.47
CA PHE A 219 -2.23 -2.21 31.83
C PHE A 219 -0.76 -2.55 32.10
N VAL A 220 -0.09 -3.21 31.15
CA VAL A 220 1.35 -3.57 31.25
C VAL A 220 2.22 -2.32 31.31
N MET A 221 1.97 -1.32 30.47
CA MET A 221 2.68 -0.03 30.47
C MET A 221 2.23 0.94 31.57
N SER A 222 1.40 0.47 32.51
CA SER A 222 0.86 1.26 33.62
C SER A 222 0.04 2.45 33.13
N TRP A 223 -1.27 2.30 33.05
CA TRP A 223 -2.23 3.41 32.91
C TRP A 223 -1.93 4.62 33.84
N ARG A 224 -1.53 4.33 35.08
CA ARG A 224 -1.10 5.34 36.06
C ARG A 224 0.18 6.06 35.67
N LEU A 225 1.10 5.41 34.96
CA LEU A 225 2.33 6.04 34.49
C LEU A 225 2.02 7.00 33.35
N SER A 226 1.16 6.65 32.39
CA SER A 226 0.80 7.54 31.27
C SER A 226 0.14 8.84 31.76
N LEU A 227 -0.85 8.72 32.66
CA LEU A 227 -1.51 9.88 33.26
C LEU A 227 -0.54 10.73 34.10
N LYS A 228 0.26 10.10 34.96
CA LYS A 228 1.28 10.80 35.76
C LYS A 228 2.39 11.42 34.90
N LEU A 229 2.71 10.84 33.75
CA LEU A 229 3.72 11.38 32.83
C LEU A 229 3.19 12.63 32.12
N SER A 230 1.91 12.65 31.74
CA SER A 230 1.26 13.82 31.16
C SER A 230 1.16 14.96 32.16
N GLU A 231 0.72 14.66 33.39
CA GLU A 231 0.68 15.61 34.51
C GLU A 231 2.07 16.20 34.78
N LYS A 232 3.09 15.34 34.96
CA LYS A 232 4.48 15.79 35.21
C LYS A 232 5.05 16.62 34.07
N THR A 233 4.68 16.34 32.82
CA THR A 233 5.15 17.13 31.67
C THR A 233 4.55 18.52 31.68
N GLN A 234 3.27 18.65 32.04
CA GLN A 234 2.62 19.96 32.20
C GLN A 234 3.23 20.75 33.35
N THR A 235 3.52 20.12 34.49
CA THR A 235 4.15 20.80 35.63
C THR A 235 5.56 21.28 35.31
N THR A 236 6.40 20.48 34.61
CA THR A 236 7.76 20.92 34.24
C THR A 236 7.76 22.04 33.21
N ILE A 237 6.78 22.07 32.31
CA ILE A 237 6.60 23.19 31.36
C ILE A 237 6.15 24.45 32.11
N ALA A 238 5.21 24.32 33.05
CA ALA A 238 4.77 25.44 33.88
C ALA A 238 5.93 26.03 34.70
N ASP A 239 6.74 25.19 35.35
CA ASP A 239 7.96 25.62 36.08
C ASP A 239 8.93 26.40 35.17
N ALA A 240 9.16 25.92 33.94
CA ALA A 240 10.07 26.59 32.99
C ALA A 240 9.50 27.95 32.57
N ASN A 241 8.19 28.02 32.27
CA ASN A 241 7.53 29.27 31.92
C ASN A 241 7.55 30.27 33.07
N GLN A 242 7.36 29.83 34.31
CA GLN A 242 7.43 30.70 35.48
C GLN A 242 8.80 31.35 35.63
N ILE A 243 9.89 30.60 35.41
CA ILE A 243 11.27 31.15 35.44
C ILE A 243 11.46 32.16 34.31
N ALA A 244 10.99 31.84 33.10
CA ALA A 244 11.07 32.77 31.98
C ALA A 244 10.30 34.07 32.27
N GLU A 245 9.10 33.97 32.85
CA GLU A 245 8.27 35.11 33.22
C GLU A 245 8.91 35.95 34.35
N GLU A 246 9.51 35.32 35.35
CA GLU A 246 10.28 35.98 36.42
C GLU A 246 11.45 36.80 35.83
N VAL A 247 12.25 36.18 34.95
CA VAL A 247 13.44 36.81 34.34
C VAL A 247 13.04 37.93 33.38
N LEU A 248 12.00 37.73 32.57
CA LEU A 248 11.55 38.72 31.59
C LEU A 248 10.86 39.93 32.26
N SER A 249 10.02 39.67 33.28
CA SER A 249 9.36 40.75 34.05
C SER A 249 10.36 41.61 34.82
N THR A 250 11.49 41.02 35.22
CA THR A 250 12.57 41.70 35.96
C THR A 250 13.83 41.93 35.12
N MET A 251 13.74 41.93 33.78
CA MET A 251 14.93 41.96 32.90
C MET A 251 15.90 43.12 33.19
N ARG A 252 15.40 44.28 33.62
CA ARG A 252 16.24 45.43 34.01
C ARG A 252 17.15 45.12 35.20
N THR A 253 16.69 44.35 36.20
CA THR A 253 17.51 43.98 37.37
C THR A 253 18.51 42.88 37.02
N VAL A 254 18.10 41.90 36.21
CA VAL A 254 19.01 40.84 35.71
C VAL A 254 20.20 41.46 34.95
N ARG A 255 19.92 42.47 34.11
CA ARG A 255 20.96 43.23 33.39
C ARG A 255 21.83 44.08 34.30
N SER A 256 21.28 44.69 35.35
CA SER A 256 22.09 45.49 36.28
C SER A 256 23.10 44.66 37.07
N PHE A 257 22.79 43.37 37.26
CA PHE A 257 23.71 42.41 37.89
C PHE A 257 24.53 41.57 36.89
N ALA A 258 24.38 41.79 35.57
CA ALA A 258 25.04 41.01 34.51
C ALA A 258 24.87 39.48 34.65
N CYS A 259 23.68 39.05 35.09
CA CYS A 259 23.35 37.66 35.42
C CYS A 259 22.61 36.91 34.29
N GLU A 260 22.56 37.44 33.06
CA GLU A 260 21.75 36.87 31.97
C GLU A 260 22.14 35.42 31.66
N ARG A 261 23.44 35.11 31.72
CA ARG A 261 23.95 33.77 31.44
C ARG A 261 23.55 32.76 32.51
N ARG A 262 23.58 33.17 33.78
CA ARG A 262 23.16 32.33 34.91
C ARG A 262 21.68 31.97 34.84
N GLU A 263 20.83 32.94 34.52
CA GLU A 263 19.39 32.68 34.38
C GLU A 263 19.06 31.87 33.12
N SER A 264 19.82 32.07 32.03
CA SER A 264 19.74 31.22 30.83
C SER A 264 20.06 29.75 31.15
N ASP A 265 21.14 29.49 31.91
CA ASP A 265 21.53 28.13 32.29
C ASP A 265 20.48 27.49 33.23
N ARG A 266 19.89 28.27 34.14
CA ARG A 266 18.77 27.82 35.01
C ARG A 266 17.55 27.42 34.19
N PHE A 267 17.19 28.21 33.18
CA PHE A 267 16.09 27.89 32.25
C PHE A 267 16.40 26.66 31.39
N GLU A 268 17.62 26.53 30.89
CA GLU A 268 18.07 25.37 30.13
C GLU A 268 18.02 24.07 30.96
N GLY A 269 18.35 24.13 32.25
CA GLY A 269 18.20 23.02 33.18
C GLY A 269 16.76 22.48 33.24
N LYS A 270 15.77 23.37 33.33
CA LYS A 270 14.34 23.00 33.34
C LYS A 270 13.84 22.50 31.99
N LEU A 271 14.35 23.06 30.88
CA LEU A 271 14.07 22.53 29.54
C LEU A 271 14.63 21.11 29.37
N ASN A 272 15.80 20.81 29.92
CA ASN A 272 16.38 19.47 29.90
C ASN A 272 15.56 18.45 30.69
N GLU A 273 14.96 18.82 31.83
CA GLU A 273 14.00 17.97 32.54
C GLU A 273 12.76 17.68 31.68
N THR A 274 12.20 18.70 31.05
CA THR A 274 11.06 18.58 30.13
C THR A 274 11.38 17.67 28.94
N LEU A 275 12.59 17.80 28.37
CA LEU A 275 13.05 16.94 27.28
C LEU A 275 13.20 15.48 27.70
N LYS A 276 13.74 15.20 28.90
CA LYS A 276 13.83 13.84 29.44
C LYS A 276 12.44 13.22 29.62
N MET A 277 11.47 13.99 30.09
CA MET A 277 10.08 13.55 30.24
C MET A 277 9.41 13.27 28.89
N ASN A 278 9.58 14.17 27.92
CA ASN A 278 9.07 13.98 26.56
C ASN A 278 9.71 12.79 25.85
N ARG A 279 11.01 12.55 26.05
CA ARG A 279 11.70 11.36 25.50
C ARG A 279 11.12 10.07 26.07
N LYS A 280 10.84 10.02 27.38
CA LYS A 280 10.19 8.86 28.01
C LYS A 280 8.78 8.63 27.46
N LYS A 281 8.01 9.71 27.21
CA LYS A 281 6.69 9.65 26.57
C LYS A 281 6.77 9.14 25.13
N ALA A 282 7.75 9.60 24.36
CA ALA A 282 7.96 9.17 22.98
C ALA A 282 8.28 7.67 22.90
N ILE A 283 9.14 7.16 23.79
CA ILE A 283 9.45 5.72 23.86
C ILE A 283 8.19 4.90 24.18
N ALA A 284 7.37 5.36 25.12
CA ALA A 284 6.11 4.71 25.43
C ALA A 284 5.14 4.70 24.24
N TYR A 285 5.05 5.81 23.51
CA TYR A 285 4.22 5.92 22.32
C TYR A 285 4.71 5.02 21.18
N MET A 286 6.03 4.97 20.93
CA MET A 286 6.61 4.06 19.92
C MET A 286 6.29 2.60 20.24
N GLY A 287 6.40 2.19 21.50
CA GLY A 287 6.03 0.84 21.92
C GLY A 287 4.54 0.54 21.71
N TYR A 288 3.67 1.51 21.98
CA TYR A 288 2.23 1.38 21.73
C TYR A 288 1.92 1.22 20.24
N THR A 289 2.48 2.08 19.38
CA THR A 289 2.27 2.03 17.93
C THR A 289 2.74 0.69 17.35
N TRP A 290 3.92 0.20 17.76
CA TRP A 290 4.42 -1.10 17.33
C TRP A 290 3.57 -2.27 17.81
N ASN A 291 3.08 -2.23 19.05
CA ASN A 291 2.19 -3.28 19.56
C ASN A 291 0.89 -3.34 18.75
N ASN A 292 0.29 -2.19 18.45
CA ASN A 292 -0.95 -2.13 17.68
C ASN A 292 -0.77 -2.65 16.24
N GLU A 293 0.28 -2.21 15.54
CA GLU A 293 0.63 -2.68 14.19
C GLU A 293 0.94 -4.18 14.16
N PHE A 294 1.62 -4.70 15.19
CA PHE A 294 1.91 -6.13 15.28
C PHE A 294 0.64 -6.96 15.48
N CYS A 295 -0.26 -6.53 16.37
CA CYS A 295 -1.54 -7.20 16.59
C CYS A 295 -2.38 -7.27 15.30
N ASP A 296 -2.41 -6.20 14.52
CA ASP A 296 -3.13 -6.16 13.24
C ASP A 296 -2.61 -7.17 12.23
N ASN A 297 -1.30 -7.21 12.06
CA ASN A 297 -0.66 -8.15 11.15
C ASN A 297 -0.83 -9.60 11.64
N ALA A 298 -0.75 -9.85 12.94
CA ALA A 298 -0.98 -11.17 13.52
C ALA A 298 -2.42 -11.68 13.29
N ILE A 299 -3.42 -10.81 13.46
CA ILE A 299 -4.83 -11.14 13.16
C ILE A 299 -4.99 -11.47 11.68
N LEU A 300 -4.41 -10.67 10.78
CA LEU A 300 -4.48 -10.90 9.34
C LEU A 300 -3.93 -12.29 8.97
N VAL A 301 -2.75 -12.65 9.49
CA VAL A 301 -2.13 -13.96 9.27
C VAL A 301 -3.01 -15.08 9.81
N ALA A 302 -3.57 -14.92 11.02
CA ALA A 302 -4.45 -15.93 11.64
C ALA A 302 -5.74 -16.15 10.82
N VAL A 303 -6.36 -15.06 10.33
CA VAL A 303 -7.57 -15.11 9.50
C VAL A 303 -7.28 -15.78 8.16
N LEU A 304 -6.18 -15.42 7.50
CA LEU A 304 -5.80 -16.03 6.22
C LEU A 304 -5.47 -17.51 6.38
N PHE A 305 -4.75 -17.87 7.44
CA PHE A 305 -4.40 -19.26 7.72
C PHE A 305 -5.64 -20.11 7.99
N TYR A 306 -6.52 -19.65 8.88
CA TYR A 306 -7.77 -20.34 9.19
C TYR A 306 -8.70 -20.42 7.98
N GLY A 307 -8.85 -19.31 7.24
CA GLY A 307 -9.64 -19.24 6.02
C GLY A 307 -9.14 -20.20 4.94
N GLY A 308 -7.82 -20.29 4.74
CA GLY A 308 -7.21 -21.24 3.81
C GLY A 308 -7.49 -22.70 4.17
N HIS A 309 -7.33 -23.05 5.45
CA HIS A 309 -7.66 -24.40 5.94
C HIS A 309 -9.15 -24.73 5.79
N LEU A 310 -10.03 -23.76 6.03
CA LEU A 310 -11.48 -23.93 5.94
C LEU A 310 -11.94 -24.09 4.48
N VAL A 311 -11.37 -23.33 3.54
CA VAL A 311 -11.65 -23.51 2.10
C VAL A 311 -11.19 -24.88 1.61
N MET A 312 -10.01 -25.33 2.05
CA MET A 312 -9.50 -26.65 1.67
C MET A 312 -10.40 -27.78 2.22
N SER A 313 -10.86 -27.64 3.46
CA SER A 313 -11.76 -28.60 4.11
C SER A 313 -13.18 -28.57 3.52
N ALA A 314 -13.71 -27.37 3.24
CA ALA A 314 -15.05 -27.17 2.71
C ALA A 314 -15.16 -27.63 1.25
N TYR A 315 -14.15 -27.39 0.42
CA TYR A 315 -14.10 -27.90 -0.95
C TYR A 315 -14.23 -29.43 -0.97
N LEU A 316 -13.49 -30.11 -0.09
CA LEU A 316 -13.51 -31.56 0.02
C LEU A 316 -14.87 -32.06 0.54
N PHE A 317 -15.47 -31.36 1.51
CA PHE A 317 -16.77 -31.71 2.08
C PHE A 317 -17.94 -31.52 1.11
N VAL A 318 -18.05 -30.34 0.47
CA VAL A 318 -19.16 -30.00 -0.44
C VAL A 318 -19.14 -30.91 -1.67
N PHE A 319 -17.96 -31.12 -2.27
CA PHE A 319 -17.82 -32.03 -3.40
C PHE A 319 -18.28 -33.45 -3.05
N SER A 320 -17.83 -33.97 -1.90
CA SER A 320 -18.19 -35.32 -1.42
C SER A 320 -19.69 -35.47 -1.14
N ARG A 321 -20.36 -34.42 -0.66
CA ARG A 321 -21.79 -34.48 -0.31
C ARG A 321 -22.71 -34.26 -1.50
N CYS A 322 -22.38 -33.33 -2.39
CA CYS A 322 -23.21 -33.05 -3.56
C CYS A 322 -23.11 -34.14 -4.64
N ALA A 323 -21.93 -34.77 -4.78
CA ALA A 323 -21.71 -35.81 -5.79
C ALA A 323 -22.32 -37.18 -5.42
N ARG A 324 -22.64 -37.45 -4.15
CA ARG A 324 -23.14 -38.78 -3.73
C ARG A 324 -24.58 -39.09 -4.12
N GLU A 325 -25.45 -38.09 -4.26
CA GLU A 325 -26.89 -38.31 -4.48
C GLU A 325 -27.42 -37.71 -5.80
N ARG A 326 -26.56 -37.07 -6.60
CA ARG A 326 -26.95 -36.38 -7.83
C ARG A 326 -25.92 -36.59 -8.93
N THR A 327 -26.38 -36.68 -10.18
CA THR A 327 -25.50 -36.65 -11.34
C THR A 327 -24.95 -35.24 -11.51
N VAL A 328 -23.64 -35.06 -11.33
CA VAL A 328 -22.96 -33.76 -11.46
C VAL A 328 -22.28 -33.69 -12.84
N LEU A 329 -22.79 -32.83 -13.72
CA LEU A 329 -22.16 -32.55 -15.01
C LEU A 329 -21.14 -31.43 -14.84
N ILE A 330 -19.86 -31.73 -15.05
CA ILE A 330 -18.75 -30.79 -14.86
C ILE A 330 -18.15 -30.45 -16.21
N VAL A 331 -18.18 -29.17 -16.59
CA VAL A 331 -17.43 -28.64 -17.74
C VAL A 331 -16.15 -28.01 -17.19
N ALA A 332 -15.02 -28.68 -17.37
CA ALA A 332 -13.73 -28.23 -16.84
C ALA A 332 -12.66 -28.17 -17.92
N HIS A 333 -11.77 -27.20 -17.79
CA HIS A 333 -10.56 -27.07 -18.62
C HIS A 333 -9.28 -27.53 -17.89
N ARG A 334 -9.36 -27.82 -16.58
CA ARG A 334 -8.22 -28.24 -15.74
C ARG A 334 -8.19 -29.76 -15.58
N LEU A 335 -7.04 -30.38 -15.84
CA LEU A 335 -6.84 -31.82 -15.76
C LEU A 335 -7.25 -32.42 -14.41
N SER A 336 -6.86 -31.77 -13.31
CA SER A 336 -7.13 -32.23 -11.93
C SER A 336 -8.61 -32.42 -11.59
N THR A 337 -9.49 -31.73 -12.33
CA THR A 337 -10.95 -31.83 -12.17
C THR A 337 -11.52 -32.93 -13.08
N ILE A 338 -10.96 -33.10 -14.28
CA ILE A 338 -11.41 -34.08 -15.28
C ILE A 338 -10.98 -35.50 -14.89
N GLU A 339 -9.78 -35.66 -14.35
CA GLU A 339 -9.21 -36.96 -13.93
C GLU A 339 -10.04 -37.67 -12.87
N LYS A 340 -10.73 -36.91 -12.00
CA LYS A 340 -11.54 -37.44 -10.90
C LYS A 340 -12.99 -37.75 -11.30
N ALA A 341 -13.36 -37.55 -12.57
CA ALA A 341 -14.72 -37.80 -13.04
C ALA A 341 -14.93 -39.30 -13.30
N ASP A 342 -16.08 -39.82 -12.88
CA ASP A 342 -16.44 -41.24 -13.10
C ASP A 342 -16.56 -41.58 -14.59
N ARG A 343 -16.97 -40.60 -15.41
CA ARG A 343 -17.06 -40.73 -16.86
C ARG A 343 -16.73 -39.39 -17.52
N ILE A 344 -15.85 -39.43 -18.50
CA ILE A 344 -15.37 -38.26 -19.24
C ILE A 344 -15.95 -38.33 -20.66
N ALA A 345 -16.52 -37.22 -21.13
CA ALA A 345 -17.03 -37.06 -22.48
C ALA A 345 -16.22 -35.98 -23.21
N VAL A 346 -15.53 -36.36 -24.29
CA VAL A 346 -14.67 -35.48 -25.07
C VAL A 346 -15.42 -35.01 -26.31
N ILE A 347 -15.66 -33.70 -26.38
CA ILE A 347 -16.40 -33.07 -27.48
C ILE A 347 -15.41 -32.35 -28.39
N HIS A 348 -15.50 -32.59 -29.70
CA HIS A 348 -14.75 -31.86 -30.71
C HIS A 348 -15.68 -31.48 -31.86
N LYS A 349 -15.69 -30.19 -32.23
CA LYS A 349 -16.56 -29.64 -33.29
C LYS A 349 -18.05 -29.99 -33.12
N GLY A 350 -18.54 -29.98 -31.88
CA GLY A 350 -19.94 -30.28 -31.55
C GLY A 350 -20.31 -31.76 -31.56
N LEU A 351 -19.37 -32.67 -31.82
CA LEU A 351 -19.59 -34.12 -31.79
C LEU A 351 -18.88 -34.75 -30.58
N LEU A 352 -19.52 -35.75 -29.97
CA LEU A 352 -18.90 -36.60 -28.96
C LEU A 352 -17.91 -37.54 -29.65
N VAL A 353 -16.61 -37.29 -29.49
CA VAL A 353 -15.55 -38.06 -30.17
C VAL A 353 -15.06 -39.22 -29.33
N GLN A 354 -14.99 -39.06 -28.00
CA GLN A 354 -14.58 -40.13 -27.08
C GLN A 354 -15.39 -40.04 -25.78
N SER A 355 -15.66 -41.20 -25.17
CA SER A 355 -16.23 -41.28 -23.83
C SER A 355 -15.63 -42.47 -23.09
N GLY A 356 -15.30 -42.30 -21.81
CA GLY A 356 -14.74 -43.37 -20.98
C GLY A 356 -14.24 -42.85 -19.65
N ASN A 357 -13.66 -43.72 -18.83
CA ASN A 357 -12.91 -43.29 -17.64
C ASN A 357 -11.52 -42.78 -18.04
N HIS A 358 -10.84 -42.03 -17.15
CA HIS A 358 -9.49 -41.50 -17.39
C HIS A 358 -8.51 -42.58 -17.84
N ALA A 359 -8.47 -43.73 -17.15
CA ALA A 359 -7.57 -44.83 -17.48
C ALA A 359 -7.83 -45.38 -18.91
N GLU A 360 -9.09 -45.63 -19.26
CA GLU A 360 -9.48 -46.16 -20.57
C GLU A 360 -9.12 -45.19 -21.71
N LEU A 361 -9.33 -43.89 -21.50
CA LEU A 361 -9.01 -42.86 -22.50
C LEU A 361 -7.50 -42.61 -22.63
N MET A 362 -6.71 -42.95 -21.62
CA MET A 362 -5.24 -42.83 -21.65
C MET A 362 -4.55 -44.01 -22.34
N GLU A 363 -5.20 -45.18 -22.44
CA GLU A 363 -4.67 -46.33 -23.19
C GLU A 363 -4.66 -46.08 -24.71
N VAL A 364 -5.60 -45.26 -25.20
CA VAL A 364 -5.69 -44.87 -26.61
C VAL A 364 -4.67 -43.77 -26.92
N LYS A 365 -3.43 -44.18 -27.21
CA LYS A 365 -2.30 -43.26 -27.48
C LYS A 365 -2.52 -42.31 -28.66
N ASP A 366 -3.38 -42.66 -29.61
CA ASP A 366 -3.74 -41.83 -30.77
C ASP A 366 -5.06 -41.05 -30.56
N GLY A 367 -5.57 -41.04 -29.34
CA GLY A 367 -6.82 -40.39 -28.96
C GLY A 367 -6.68 -38.88 -28.72
N LEU A 368 -7.76 -38.14 -28.99
CA LEU A 368 -7.81 -36.69 -28.76
C LEU A 368 -7.62 -36.36 -27.27
N TYR A 369 -8.20 -37.16 -26.37
CA TYR A 369 -8.02 -37.00 -24.93
C TYR A 369 -6.54 -37.09 -24.53
N TYR A 370 -5.85 -38.15 -24.97
CA TYR A 370 -4.43 -38.36 -24.69
C TYR A 370 -3.55 -37.20 -25.19
N SER A 371 -3.83 -36.67 -26.39
CA SER A 371 -3.13 -35.48 -26.92
C SER A 371 -3.34 -34.23 -26.07
N LEU A 372 -4.55 -34.02 -25.54
CA LEU A 372 -4.85 -32.87 -24.68
C LEU A 372 -4.19 -32.98 -23.30
N VAL A 373 -4.24 -34.15 -22.69
CA VAL A 373 -3.63 -34.43 -21.38
C VAL A 373 -2.11 -34.33 -21.46
N SER A 374 -1.49 -34.96 -22.47
CA SER A 374 -0.03 -34.90 -22.67
C SER A 374 0.48 -33.48 -22.88
N LYS A 375 -0.25 -32.63 -23.63
CA LYS A 375 0.06 -31.20 -23.76
C LYS A 375 -0.02 -30.45 -22.43
N GLN A 376 -1.03 -30.72 -21.60
CA GLN A 376 -1.16 -30.09 -20.28
C GLN A 376 -0.06 -30.55 -19.29
N ILE A 377 0.31 -31.83 -19.31
CA ILE A 377 1.41 -32.36 -18.50
C ILE A 377 2.76 -31.79 -18.97
N LEU A 378 3.00 -31.69 -20.27
CA LEU A 378 4.18 -31.02 -20.82
C LEU A 378 4.24 -29.56 -20.37
N ALA A 379 3.11 -28.83 -20.47
CA ALA A 379 3.01 -27.45 -20.01
C ALA A 379 3.27 -27.31 -18.50
N SER A 380 2.79 -28.24 -17.67
CA SER A 380 3.05 -28.21 -16.22
C SER A 380 4.50 -28.59 -15.88
N LYS A 381 5.13 -29.49 -16.62
CA LYS A 381 6.53 -29.93 -16.41
C LYS A 381 7.53 -28.85 -16.80
N ILE A 382 7.24 -28.10 -17.87
CA ILE A 382 8.04 -26.93 -18.27
C ILE A 382 7.96 -25.85 -17.17
N LYS A 383 6.77 -25.63 -16.59
CA LYS A 383 6.57 -24.65 -15.51
C LYS A 383 7.28 -25.02 -14.21
N GLY A 384 7.34 -26.30 -13.86
CA GLY A 384 8.01 -26.79 -12.63
C GLY A 384 9.51 -27.07 -12.77
N SER A 385 10.12 -26.86 -13.94
CA SER A 385 11.57 -26.97 -14.16
C SER A 385 12.25 -25.59 -14.19
N THR A 386 11.47 -24.51 -14.15
CA THR A 386 11.91 -23.10 -14.15
C THR A 386 11.73 -22.41 -12.79
N ASP A 387 11.15 -23.12 -11.82
CA ASP A 387 11.21 -22.79 -10.38
C ASP A 387 12.27 -23.70 -9.72
#